data_AF-A0A4V4N8F2-F1
#
_entry.id   AF-A0A4V4N8F2-F1
#
_cell.length_a   1.000
_cell.length_b   1.000
_cell.length_c   1.000
_cell.angle_alpha   90.00
_cell.angle_beta   90.00
_cell.angle_gamma   90.00
#
_symmetry.space_group_name_H-M   'P 1'
#
loop_
_entity.id
_entity.type
_entity.pdbx_description
1 polymer ?
#
loop_
_entity_poly.entity_id
_entity_poly.type
_entity_poly.pdbx_seq_one_letter_code
_entity_poly.pdbx_strand_id
1 'polypeptide(L)'
;MSWFDESRLDDETALGAADARLRFLAESGARVRREVGEAAEALAEAVSRAKDNDRPRAVVAAGPDSRLLRAVLEPWCPVPFVAWPGPQLPGWAGSLDLVVVLAPDGADHGTASAVAEACRRGCQVVVSAPAGSLVADHATGRDATVLPSVTRDQLATAVTMLSFLHDVQLGPDCDPEAVATALDQVAIDAGPRKDIAVNPAKMLAMALAEETPVVWGGTVLAARAARRVAEGLRRSSGRTALAGDVEQVLPVIERARPRDVFDDPFADGDERTPRPVLVVLDDGSEEPIVREQRSRLLAAAAERGVRVETVTAESGSEVARYAELMLSGTYAATYLGLALTED
;
A
#
# COMPACT_ATOMS: atom_id res chain seq x y z
N MET A 1 19.82 17.88 -17.36
CA MET A 1 19.66 16.41 -17.26
C MET A 1 19.30 16.11 -15.81
N SER A 2 18.58 15.04 -15.44
CA SER A 2 18.37 14.75 -14.01
C SER A 2 19.47 13.85 -13.46
N TRP A 3 20.19 14.29 -12.44
CA TRP A 3 21.24 13.52 -11.78
C TRP A 3 20.94 13.35 -10.29
N PHE A 4 21.59 12.39 -9.64
CA PHE A 4 21.35 12.06 -8.24
C PHE A 4 22.46 12.60 -7.34
N ASP A 5 22.12 13.55 -6.47
CA ASP A 5 23.03 14.15 -5.51
C ASP A 5 22.83 13.54 -4.11
N GLU A 6 23.69 12.59 -3.76
CA GLU A 6 23.67 11.89 -2.48
C GLU A 6 23.77 12.85 -1.29
N SER A 7 24.52 13.94 -1.42
CA SER A 7 24.77 14.88 -0.31
C SER A 7 23.47 15.54 0.19
N ARG A 8 22.46 15.65 -0.67
CA ARG A 8 21.13 16.18 -0.33
C ARG A 8 20.38 15.32 0.67
N LEU A 9 20.72 14.03 0.79
CA LEU A 9 20.06 13.15 1.75
C LEU A 9 20.45 13.47 3.19
N ASP A 10 21.57 14.15 3.43
CA ASP A 10 22.00 14.61 4.76
C ASP A 10 22.06 16.15 4.88
N ASP A 11 21.76 16.89 3.80
CA ASP A 11 21.61 18.35 3.86
C ASP A 11 20.29 18.74 4.54
N GLU A 12 20.41 19.48 5.65
CA GLU A 12 19.26 19.99 6.40
C GLU A 12 18.33 20.87 5.56
N THR A 13 18.88 21.62 4.59
CA THR A 13 18.09 22.51 3.74
C THR A 13 17.23 21.70 2.76
N ALA A 14 17.83 20.72 2.07
CA ALA A 14 17.13 19.81 1.18
C ALA A 14 16.07 18.97 1.92
N LEU A 15 16.39 18.45 3.10
CA LEU A 15 15.44 17.74 3.97
C LEU A 15 14.30 18.65 4.43
N GLY A 16 14.60 19.91 4.75
CA GLY A 16 13.61 20.93 5.10
C GLY A 16 12.61 21.21 3.99
N ALA A 17 13.03 21.16 2.72
CA ALA A 17 12.12 21.34 1.58
C ALA A 17 11.09 20.21 1.44
N ALA A 18 11.40 18.99 1.91
CA ALA A 18 10.50 17.84 1.90
C ALA A 18 9.81 17.58 3.25
N ASP A 19 9.98 18.48 4.23
CA ASP A 19 9.50 18.31 5.62
C ASP A 19 8.00 17.99 5.68
N ALA A 20 7.16 18.67 4.90
CA ALA A 20 5.72 18.39 4.88
C ALA A 20 5.41 16.93 4.48
N ARG A 21 6.12 16.39 3.49
CA ARG A 21 5.96 15.01 3.02
C ARG A 21 6.54 14.02 4.04
N LEU A 22 7.74 14.28 4.55
CA LEU A 22 8.42 13.41 5.51
C LEU A 22 7.66 13.35 6.85
N ARG A 23 7.12 14.48 7.32
CA ARG A 23 6.25 14.53 8.50
C ARG A 23 4.96 13.76 8.25
N PHE A 24 4.34 13.90 7.07
CA PHE A 24 3.16 13.10 6.72
C PHE A 24 3.45 11.60 6.77
N LEU A 25 4.63 11.14 6.32
CA LEU A 25 5.01 9.73 6.44
C LEU A 25 5.25 9.33 7.91
N ALA A 26 5.90 10.19 8.69
CA ALA A 26 6.21 9.92 10.10
C ALA A 26 4.96 9.83 10.99
N GLU A 27 3.90 10.55 10.63
CA GLU A 27 2.63 10.55 11.36
C GLU A 27 1.71 9.36 11.02
N SER A 28 2.16 8.40 10.20
CA SER A 28 1.29 7.32 9.71
C SER A 28 0.70 6.45 10.84
N GLY A 29 1.48 6.08 11.86
CA GLY A 29 0.95 5.30 12.99
C GLY A 29 -0.02 6.12 13.85
N ALA A 30 0.33 7.37 14.18
CA ALA A 30 -0.58 8.28 14.88
C ALA A 30 -1.90 8.53 14.13
N ARG A 31 -1.86 8.54 12.80
CA ARG A 31 -3.04 8.68 11.94
C ARG A 31 -3.96 7.47 12.00
N VAL A 32 -3.42 6.25 12.01
CA VAL A 32 -4.22 5.03 12.21
C VAL A 32 -4.95 5.09 13.55
N ARG A 33 -4.24 5.42 14.63
CA ARG A 33 -4.85 5.53 15.98
C ARG A 33 -5.95 6.59 16.03
N ARG A 34 -5.70 7.76 15.45
CA ARG A 34 -6.69 8.84 15.39
C ARG A 34 -7.92 8.41 14.60
N GLU A 35 -7.72 7.84 13.42
CA GLU A 35 -8.82 7.41 12.55
C GLU A 35 -9.72 6.38 13.24
N VAL A 36 -9.13 5.36 13.88
CA VAL A 36 -9.90 4.35 14.63
C VAL A 36 -10.59 4.96 15.85
N GLY A 37 -9.91 5.87 16.57
CA GLY A 37 -10.47 6.56 17.72
C GLY A 37 -11.68 7.42 17.37
N GLU A 38 -11.60 8.21 16.29
CA GLU A 38 -12.70 9.04 15.80
C GLU A 38 -13.90 8.19 15.33
N ALA A 39 -13.64 7.03 14.74
CA ALA A 39 -14.68 6.13 14.27
C ALA A 39 -15.25 5.20 15.37
N ALA A 40 -14.69 5.17 16.58
CA ALA A 40 -14.95 4.14 17.57
C ALA A 40 -16.43 4.01 17.97
N GLU A 41 -17.13 5.13 18.19
CA GLU A 41 -18.56 5.12 18.56
C GLU A 41 -19.43 4.60 17.42
N ALA A 42 -19.23 5.12 16.20
CA ALA A 42 -19.96 4.69 15.01
C ALA A 42 -19.65 3.22 14.64
N LEU A 43 -18.42 2.77 14.87
CA LEU A 43 -18.00 1.38 14.66
C LEU A 43 -18.71 0.46 15.65
N ALA A 44 -18.76 0.80 16.94
CA ALA A 44 -19.47 0.02 17.95
C ALA A 44 -20.97 -0.11 17.61
N GLU A 45 -21.60 0.98 17.15
CA GLU A 45 -22.99 0.96 16.68
C GLU A 45 -23.16 0.06 15.45
N ALA A 46 -22.27 0.17 14.45
CA ALA A 46 -22.29 -0.67 13.25
C ALA A 46 -22.16 -2.16 13.61
N VAL A 47 -21.26 -2.50 14.52
CA VAL A 47 -21.05 -3.87 15.01
C VAL A 47 -22.29 -4.38 15.74
N SER A 48 -22.89 -3.59 16.63
CA SER A 48 -24.13 -3.98 17.32
C SER A 48 -25.24 -4.28 16.32
N ARG A 49 -25.45 -3.39 15.35
CA ARG A 49 -26.48 -3.55 14.32
C ARG A 49 -26.22 -4.76 13.43
N ALA A 50 -24.96 -5.04 13.10
CA ALA A 50 -24.59 -6.21 12.32
C ALA A 50 -24.82 -7.52 13.10
N LYS A 51 -24.63 -7.53 14.42
CA LYS A 51 -24.86 -8.69 15.29
C LYS A 51 -26.34 -9.00 15.53
N ASP A 52 -27.20 -7.98 15.43
CA ASP A 52 -28.66 -8.16 15.49
C ASP A 52 -29.26 -8.78 14.21
N ASN A 53 -28.49 -8.78 13.12
CA ASN A 53 -28.87 -9.36 11.83
C ASN A 53 -28.20 -10.71 11.60
N ASP A 54 -28.76 -11.50 10.68
CA ASP A 54 -28.10 -12.71 10.18
C ASP A 54 -26.83 -12.35 9.39
N ARG A 55 -25.88 -13.29 9.33
CA ARG A 55 -24.67 -13.14 8.51
C ARG A 55 -25.05 -12.79 7.06
N PRO A 56 -24.40 -11.79 6.42
CA PRO A 56 -24.72 -11.42 5.06
C PRO A 56 -24.45 -12.57 4.09
N ARG A 57 -25.25 -12.66 3.03
CA ARG A 57 -25.09 -13.62 1.94
C ARG A 57 -23.79 -13.39 1.18
N ALA A 58 -23.36 -12.13 1.02
CA ALA A 58 -22.13 -11.74 0.36
C ALA A 58 -21.64 -10.38 0.88
N VAL A 59 -20.35 -10.10 0.70
CA VAL A 59 -19.73 -8.80 0.98
C VAL A 59 -19.26 -8.17 -0.33
N VAL A 60 -19.70 -6.94 -0.60
CA VAL A 60 -19.25 -6.14 -1.75
C VAL A 60 -18.43 -4.97 -1.23
N ALA A 61 -17.13 -4.95 -1.52
CA ALA A 61 -16.33 -3.75 -1.36
C ALA A 61 -16.49 -2.88 -2.62
N ALA A 62 -17.21 -1.77 -2.53
CA ALA A 62 -17.47 -0.90 -3.68
C ALA A 62 -16.49 0.29 -3.74
N GLY A 63 -16.24 0.78 -4.96
CA GLY A 63 -15.41 1.95 -5.22
C GLY A 63 -13.93 1.62 -5.50
N PRO A 64 -13.13 2.63 -5.87
CA PRO A 64 -11.76 2.46 -6.36
C PRO A 64 -10.83 1.79 -5.35
N ASP A 65 -11.07 1.99 -4.06
CA ASP A 65 -10.22 1.48 -2.97
C ASP A 65 -10.57 0.06 -2.50
N SER A 66 -11.61 -0.55 -3.09
CA SER A 66 -12.03 -1.94 -2.84
C SER A 66 -10.92 -2.99 -3.01
N ARG A 67 -9.90 -2.69 -3.83
CA ARG A 67 -8.78 -3.60 -4.09
C ARG A 67 -7.92 -3.86 -2.86
N LEU A 68 -7.83 -2.93 -1.89
CA LEU A 68 -7.09 -3.16 -0.64
C LEU A 68 -7.82 -4.18 0.21
N LEU A 69 -9.12 -3.97 0.40
CA LEU A 69 -9.99 -4.90 1.11
C LEU A 69 -9.96 -6.29 0.46
N ARG A 70 -9.95 -6.39 -0.87
CA ARG A 70 -9.78 -7.68 -1.56
C ARG A 70 -8.50 -8.40 -1.15
N ALA A 71 -7.37 -7.70 -1.19
CA ALA A 71 -6.08 -8.31 -0.91
C ALA A 71 -5.99 -8.88 0.51
N VAL A 72 -6.74 -8.29 1.46
CA VAL A 72 -6.81 -8.76 2.84
C VAL A 72 -7.91 -9.81 3.03
N LEU A 73 -9.08 -9.67 2.42
CA LEU A 73 -10.27 -10.47 2.76
C LEU A 73 -10.44 -11.72 1.91
N GLU A 74 -9.86 -11.78 0.71
CA GLU A 74 -10.04 -12.90 -0.22
C GLU A 74 -9.69 -14.28 0.40
N PRO A 75 -8.64 -14.43 1.23
CA PRO A 75 -8.36 -15.71 1.91
C PRO A 75 -9.24 -15.99 3.14
N TRP A 76 -9.91 -14.97 3.70
CA TRP A 76 -10.44 -15.01 5.07
C TRP A 76 -11.96 -14.89 5.15
N CYS A 77 -12.60 -14.24 4.18
CA CYS A 77 -14.03 -13.94 4.25
C CYS A 77 -14.85 -15.24 4.18
N PRO A 78 -15.73 -15.52 5.16
CA PRO A 78 -16.47 -16.79 5.22
C PRO A 78 -17.67 -16.82 4.26
N VAL A 79 -17.88 -15.75 3.51
CA VAL A 79 -18.95 -15.59 2.51
C VAL A 79 -18.33 -15.03 1.23
N PRO A 80 -19.00 -15.14 0.07
CA PRO A 80 -18.50 -14.56 -1.17
C PRO A 80 -18.14 -13.08 -0.99
N PHE A 81 -16.87 -12.76 -1.19
CA PHE A 81 -16.35 -11.40 -1.19
C PHE A 81 -16.09 -10.94 -2.62
N VAL A 82 -16.55 -9.74 -2.96
CA VAL A 82 -16.33 -9.14 -4.28
C VAL A 82 -15.84 -7.72 -4.11
N ALA A 83 -14.64 -7.42 -4.64
CA ALA A 83 -14.23 -6.05 -4.86
C ALA A 83 -14.76 -5.56 -6.19
N TRP A 84 -15.47 -4.44 -6.13
CA TRP A 84 -16.19 -3.87 -7.25
C TRP A 84 -15.78 -2.41 -7.47
N PRO A 85 -14.75 -2.17 -8.29
CA PRO A 85 -14.23 -0.82 -8.54
C PRO A 85 -15.10 0.01 -9.48
N GLY A 86 -16.16 -0.59 -10.06
CA GLY A 86 -17.07 0.08 -10.98
C GLY A 86 -18.02 1.06 -10.26
N PRO A 87 -18.64 1.99 -11.01
CA PRO A 87 -19.49 3.05 -10.45
C PRO A 87 -20.92 2.62 -10.07
N GLN A 88 -21.31 1.37 -10.30
CA GLN A 88 -22.60 0.79 -9.89
C GLN A 88 -22.35 -0.49 -9.10
N LEU A 89 -23.36 -1.06 -8.45
CA LEU A 89 -23.25 -2.36 -7.78
C LEU A 89 -23.51 -3.56 -8.72
N PRO A 90 -22.98 -4.76 -8.40
CA PRO A 90 -23.36 -5.99 -9.08
C PRO A 90 -24.89 -6.16 -9.14
N GLY A 91 -25.41 -6.69 -10.26
CA GLY A 91 -26.87 -6.80 -10.46
C GLY A 91 -27.60 -7.69 -9.43
N TRP A 92 -26.87 -8.58 -8.75
CA TRP A 92 -27.42 -9.46 -7.72
C TRP A 92 -27.42 -8.85 -6.30
N ALA A 93 -26.72 -7.74 -6.08
CA ALA A 93 -26.59 -7.11 -4.77
C ALA A 93 -27.95 -6.59 -4.28
N GLY A 94 -28.33 -6.91 -3.04
CA GLY A 94 -29.61 -6.53 -2.44
C GLY A 94 -29.63 -6.71 -0.92
N SER A 95 -30.83 -6.85 -0.34
CA SER A 95 -31.07 -6.72 1.10
C SER A 95 -30.47 -7.78 2.02
N LEU A 96 -29.81 -8.79 1.46
CA LEU A 96 -29.09 -9.81 2.22
C LEU A 96 -27.58 -9.62 2.16
N ASP A 97 -27.09 -8.60 1.45
CA ASP A 97 -25.65 -8.38 1.24
C ASP A 97 -25.17 -7.17 2.04
N LEU A 98 -23.88 -7.21 2.41
CA LEU A 98 -23.17 -6.10 3.02
C LEU A 98 -22.36 -5.37 1.95
N VAL A 99 -22.57 -4.07 1.80
CA VAL A 99 -21.77 -3.17 0.98
C VAL A 99 -20.85 -2.36 1.88
N VAL A 100 -19.55 -2.51 1.70
CA VAL A 100 -18.54 -1.68 2.39
C VAL A 100 -17.87 -0.73 1.41
N VAL A 101 -17.62 0.50 1.83
CA VAL A 101 -17.01 1.54 1.00
C VAL A 101 -15.92 2.26 1.77
N LEU A 102 -14.75 2.41 1.14
CA LEU A 102 -13.69 3.30 1.59
C LEU A 102 -13.70 4.53 0.68
N ALA A 103 -13.93 5.71 1.26
CA ALA A 103 -13.95 6.97 0.53
C ALA A 103 -13.22 8.08 1.30
N PRO A 104 -11.88 7.95 1.49
CA PRO A 104 -11.08 8.93 2.24
C PRO A 104 -11.20 10.38 1.72
N ASP A 105 -11.38 10.57 0.40
CA ASP A 105 -11.64 11.90 -0.16
C ASP A 105 -13.12 12.33 -0.10
N GLY A 106 -14.05 11.37 -0.03
CA GLY A 106 -15.49 11.60 0.10
C GLY A 106 -16.19 12.32 -1.07
N ALA A 107 -15.49 12.70 -2.13
CA ALA A 107 -16.02 13.56 -3.21
C ALA A 107 -16.36 12.82 -4.52
N ASP A 108 -16.08 11.51 -4.61
CA ASP A 108 -16.27 10.76 -5.86
C ASP A 108 -17.75 10.46 -6.14
N HIS A 109 -18.24 10.98 -7.28
CA HIS A 109 -19.64 10.82 -7.70
C HIS A 109 -20.02 9.36 -8.02
N GLY A 110 -19.09 8.58 -8.58
CA GLY A 110 -19.34 7.16 -8.86
C GLY A 110 -19.57 6.38 -7.58
N THR A 111 -18.70 6.59 -6.59
CA THR A 111 -18.80 6.00 -5.26
C THR A 111 -20.06 6.44 -4.54
N ALA A 112 -20.42 7.73 -4.57
CA ALA A 112 -21.66 8.23 -3.99
C ALA A 112 -22.91 7.59 -4.64
N SER A 113 -22.88 7.41 -5.97
CA SER A 113 -23.94 6.72 -6.72
C SER A 113 -24.09 5.26 -6.29
N ALA A 114 -22.98 4.53 -6.13
CA ALA A 114 -22.97 3.15 -5.66
C ALA A 114 -23.50 3.01 -4.22
N VAL A 115 -23.13 3.94 -3.31
CA VAL A 115 -23.69 3.98 -1.94
C VAL A 115 -25.20 4.23 -1.98
N ALA A 116 -25.65 5.23 -2.73
CA ALA A 116 -27.07 5.53 -2.87
C ALA A 116 -27.85 4.34 -3.47
N GLU A 117 -27.24 3.63 -4.42
CA GLU A 117 -27.79 2.40 -4.99
C GLU A 117 -27.88 1.28 -3.97
N ALA A 118 -26.86 1.07 -3.13
CA ALA A 118 -26.86 0.09 -2.06
C ALA A 118 -28.05 0.31 -1.11
N CYS A 119 -28.22 1.55 -0.64
CA CYS A 119 -29.32 1.97 0.22
C CYS A 119 -30.68 1.73 -0.44
N ARG A 120 -30.86 2.10 -1.72
CA ARG A 120 -32.13 1.89 -2.46
C ARG A 120 -32.48 0.41 -2.62
N ARG A 121 -31.47 -0.46 -2.77
CA ARG A 121 -31.64 -1.92 -2.90
C ARG A 121 -31.80 -2.62 -1.54
N GLY A 122 -31.74 -1.85 -0.45
CA GLY A 122 -31.91 -2.34 0.92
C GLY A 122 -30.70 -3.10 1.46
N CYS A 123 -29.53 -2.99 0.83
CA CYS A 123 -28.30 -3.60 1.34
C CYS A 123 -27.97 -3.04 2.72
N GLN A 124 -27.28 -3.82 3.55
CA GLN A 124 -26.55 -3.23 4.67
C GLN A 124 -25.37 -2.43 4.11
N VAL A 125 -25.15 -1.21 4.60
CA VAL A 125 -24.12 -0.31 4.06
C VAL A 125 -23.24 0.20 5.18
N VAL A 126 -21.92 0.03 5.05
CA VAL A 126 -20.94 0.65 5.95
C VAL A 126 -19.95 1.44 5.12
N VAL A 127 -19.89 2.75 5.35
CA VAL A 127 -19.06 3.67 4.57
C VAL A 127 -18.06 4.32 5.51
N SER A 128 -16.77 4.27 5.18
CA SER A 128 -15.77 5.12 5.83
C SER A 128 -15.48 6.33 4.95
N ALA A 129 -15.89 7.51 5.42
CA ALA A 129 -15.80 8.76 4.66
C ALA A 129 -15.81 9.99 5.59
N PRO A 130 -15.28 11.15 5.16
CA PRO A 130 -15.41 12.39 5.92
C PRO A 130 -16.87 12.77 6.15
N ALA A 131 -17.19 13.21 7.37
CA ALA A 131 -18.53 13.67 7.72
C ALA A 131 -18.96 14.86 6.84
N GLY A 132 -20.20 14.83 6.35
CA GLY A 132 -20.73 15.85 5.43
C GLY A 132 -20.11 15.84 4.02
N SER A 133 -19.37 14.79 3.67
CA SER A 133 -18.89 14.59 2.30
C SER A 133 -20.00 14.07 1.38
N LEU A 134 -19.82 14.24 0.07
CA LEU A 134 -20.76 13.76 -0.95
C LEU A 134 -21.08 12.26 -0.75
N VAL A 135 -20.07 11.43 -0.50
CA VAL A 135 -20.25 9.99 -0.31
C VAL A 135 -20.99 9.70 1.01
N ALA A 136 -20.65 10.38 2.10
CA ALA A 136 -21.31 10.22 3.40
C ALA A 136 -22.79 10.62 3.35
N ASP A 137 -23.12 11.72 2.67
CA ASP A 137 -24.50 12.23 2.55
C ASP A 137 -25.44 11.29 1.78
N HIS A 138 -24.88 10.37 0.97
CA HIS A 138 -25.66 9.35 0.26
C HIS A 138 -25.86 8.06 1.08
N ALA A 139 -25.12 7.87 2.16
CA ALA A 139 -25.25 6.73 3.07
C ALA A 139 -26.46 6.95 4.01
N THR A 140 -27.66 6.90 3.44
CA THR A 140 -28.91 7.22 4.13
C THR A 140 -29.71 5.97 4.49
N GLY A 141 -30.51 6.07 5.55
CA GLY A 141 -31.46 5.04 5.96
C GLY A 141 -31.00 4.18 7.14
N ARG A 142 -31.89 3.30 7.59
CA ARG A 142 -31.70 2.53 8.84
C ARG A 142 -30.63 1.44 8.76
N ASP A 143 -30.27 1.01 7.55
CA ASP A 143 -29.29 -0.06 7.33
C ASP A 143 -27.93 0.50 6.88
N ALA A 144 -27.77 1.82 6.87
CA ALA A 144 -26.53 2.52 6.55
C ALA A 144 -25.84 3.05 7.81
N THR A 145 -24.52 2.92 7.85
CA THR A 145 -23.66 3.51 8.88
C THR A 145 -22.46 4.19 8.25
N VAL A 146 -22.16 5.42 8.69
CA VAL A 146 -20.95 6.15 8.31
C VAL A 146 -19.95 6.03 9.45
N LEU A 147 -18.78 5.47 9.16
CA LEU A 147 -17.59 5.54 9.99
C LEU A 147 -16.88 6.86 9.65
N PRO A 148 -16.91 7.88 10.53
CA PRO A 148 -16.34 9.18 10.22
C PRO A 148 -14.83 9.05 9.98
N SER A 149 -14.37 9.58 8.85
CA SER A 149 -12.95 9.64 8.51
C SER A 149 -12.41 11.05 8.64
N VAL A 150 -11.26 11.20 9.28
CA VAL A 150 -10.56 12.50 9.43
C VAL A 150 -9.28 12.56 8.61
N THR A 151 -9.09 11.58 7.73
CA THR A 151 -7.86 11.41 6.97
C THR A 151 -8.12 11.06 5.51
N ARG A 152 -7.14 11.38 4.66
CA ARG A 152 -7.13 10.95 3.26
C ARG A 152 -6.29 9.70 3.02
N ASP A 153 -5.77 9.11 4.09
CA ASP A 153 -4.90 7.95 4.04
C ASP A 153 -5.72 6.66 3.91
N GLN A 154 -5.60 6.03 2.75
CA GLN A 154 -6.34 4.80 2.42
C GLN A 154 -6.05 3.65 3.38
N LEU A 155 -4.84 3.55 3.94
CA LEU A 155 -4.50 2.47 4.87
C LEU A 155 -5.21 2.70 6.21
N ALA A 156 -5.17 3.92 6.74
CA ALA A 156 -5.87 4.23 8.00
C ALA A 156 -7.38 3.96 7.89
N THR A 157 -8.03 4.45 6.83
CA THR A 157 -9.45 4.18 6.55
C THR A 157 -9.73 2.68 6.39
N ALA A 158 -8.83 1.93 5.74
CA ALA A 158 -8.97 0.49 5.57
C ALA A 158 -8.82 -0.28 6.88
N VAL A 159 -7.88 0.11 7.77
CA VAL A 159 -7.72 -0.50 9.10
C VAL A 159 -9.02 -0.37 9.90
N THR A 160 -9.63 0.81 9.94
CA THR A 160 -10.93 1.01 10.61
C THR A 160 -12.01 0.09 10.06
N MET A 161 -12.12 -0.03 8.74
CA MET A 161 -13.09 -0.95 8.10
C MET A 161 -12.77 -2.42 8.38
N LEU A 162 -11.49 -2.80 8.38
CA LEU A 162 -11.07 -4.17 8.69
C LEU A 162 -11.33 -4.53 10.14
N SER A 163 -11.18 -3.60 11.09
CA SER A 163 -11.60 -3.80 12.48
C SER A 163 -13.10 -4.05 12.59
N PHE A 164 -13.92 -3.26 11.90
CA PHE A 164 -15.36 -3.54 11.80
C PHE A 164 -15.64 -4.95 11.26
N LEU A 165 -15.00 -5.32 10.14
CA LEU A 165 -15.19 -6.63 9.50
C LEU A 165 -14.70 -7.79 10.37
N HIS A 166 -13.64 -7.60 11.15
CA HIS A 166 -13.16 -8.55 12.14
C HIS A 166 -14.22 -8.79 13.23
N ASP A 167 -14.76 -7.71 13.81
CA ASP A 167 -15.71 -7.77 14.93
C ASP A 167 -17.05 -8.42 14.57
N VAL A 168 -17.41 -8.42 13.28
CA VAL A 168 -18.58 -9.11 12.72
C VAL A 168 -18.23 -10.46 12.08
N GLN A 169 -17.01 -10.95 12.28
CA GLN A 169 -16.52 -12.26 11.83
C GLN A 169 -16.53 -12.43 10.30
N LEU A 170 -16.27 -11.35 9.55
CA LEU A 170 -16.19 -11.32 8.09
C LEU A 170 -14.75 -11.11 7.56
N GLY A 171 -13.78 -10.89 8.45
CA GLY A 171 -12.37 -10.69 8.10
C GLY A 171 -11.39 -11.26 9.13
N PRO A 172 -10.09 -11.25 8.82
CA PRO A 172 -9.05 -11.68 9.74
C PRO A 172 -8.94 -10.74 10.94
N ASP A 173 -8.18 -11.15 11.95
CA ASP A 173 -7.74 -10.22 13.00
C ASP A 173 -6.94 -9.07 12.39
N CYS A 174 -7.32 -7.85 12.76
CA CYS A 174 -6.73 -6.61 12.31
C CYS A 174 -6.64 -5.65 13.48
N ASP A 175 -5.67 -5.89 14.36
CA ASP A 175 -5.31 -5.00 15.46
C ASP A 175 -4.73 -3.67 14.93
N PRO A 176 -5.44 -2.54 15.11
CA PRO A 176 -4.96 -1.23 14.67
C PRO A 176 -3.69 -0.79 15.41
N GLU A 177 -3.51 -1.18 16.67
CA GLU A 177 -2.36 -0.76 17.47
C GLU A 177 -1.08 -1.44 16.98
N ALA A 178 -1.16 -2.73 16.62
CA ALA A 178 -0.06 -3.43 15.96
C ALA A 178 0.33 -2.75 14.63
N VAL A 179 -0.65 -2.39 13.78
CA VAL A 179 -0.38 -1.68 12.51
C VAL A 179 0.23 -0.31 12.77
N ALA A 180 -0.27 0.44 13.74
CA ALA A 180 0.24 1.76 14.07
C ALA A 180 1.68 1.70 14.61
N THR A 181 1.98 0.74 15.49
CA THR A 181 3.31 0.50 16.04
C THR A 181 4.31 0.13 14.95
N ALA A 182 3.91 -0.72 14.01
CA ALA A 182 4.71 -1.10 12.85
C ALA A 182 5.09 0.11 11.97
N LEU A 183 4.10 0.99 11.70
CA LEU A 183 4.32 2.24 10.97
C LEU A 183 5.25 3.20 11.71
N ASP A 184 5.10 3.32 13.03
CA ASP A 184 5.96 4.17 13.87
C ASP A 184 7.41 3.66 13.85
N GLN A 185 7.61 2.34 13.90
CA GLN A 185 8.96 1.75 13.84
C GLN A 185 9.64 2.06 12.50
N VAL A 186 8.92 1.91 11.38
CA VAL A 186 9.46 2.31 10.06
C VAL A 186 9.76 3.81 10.01
N ALA A 187 8.92 4.66 10.58
CA ALA A 187 9.17 6.10 10.63
C ALA A 187 10.41 6.47 11.47
N ILE A 188 10.65 5.76 12.59
CA ILE A 188 11.87 5.88 13.38
C ILE A 188 13.07 5.44 12.55
N ASP A 189 12.96 4.33 11.83
CA ASP A 189 14.08 3.76 11.07
C ASP A 189 14.45 4.52 9.82
N ALA A 190 13.45 5.01 9.10
CA ALA A 190 13.62 5.83 7.92
C ALA A 190 13.74 7.33 8.22
N GLY A 191 13.82 7.74 9.49
CA GLY A 191 13.75 9.15 9.88
C GLY A 191 14.82 10.04 9.22
N PRO A 192 14.49 11.29 8.82
CA PRO A 192 15.39 12.13 8.02
C PRO A 192 16.68 12.55 8.73
N ARG A 193 16.66 12.61 10.07
CA ARG A 193 17.83 12.96 10.89
C ARG A 193 18.81 11.79 11.09
N LYS A 194 18.45 10.57 10.68
CA LYS A 194 19.40 9.45 10.70
C LYS A 194 20.35 9.60 9.52
N ASP A 195 21.63 9.41 9.82
CA ASP A 195 22.71 9.35 8.82
C ASP A 195 22.40 8.32 7.73
N ILE A 196 22.82 8.61 6.48
CA ILE A 196 22.65 7.72 5.33
C ILE A 196 23.06 6.27 5.64
N ALA A 197 24.20 6.06 6.34
CA ALA A 197 24.79 4.74 6.57
C ALA A 197 23.92 3.81 7.42
N VAL A 198 22.96 4.35 8.17
CA VAL A 198 22.06 3.58 9.06
C VAL A 198 20.58 3.77 8.72
N ASN A 199 20.26 4.56 7.69
CA ASN A 199 18.89 4.78 7.25
C ASN A 199 18.57 3.86 6.06
N PRO A 200 17.77 2.79 6.25
CA PRO A 200 17.49 1.82 5.20
C PRO A 200 16.76 2.44 4.00
N ALA A 201 15.95 3.48 4.21
CA ALA A 201 15.25 4.14 3.12
C ALA A 201 16.17 5.03 2.27
N LYS A 202 17.15 5.71 2.88
CA LYS A 202 18.19 6.46 2.15
C LYS A 202 19.09 5.51 1.37
N MET A 203 19.54 4.41 1.99
CA MET A 203 20.34 3.39 1.31
C MET A 203 19.60 2.76 0.13
N LEU A 204 18.31 2.44 0.30
CA LEU A 204 17.48 1.95 -0.80
C LEU A 204 17.35 3.01 -1.90
N ALA A 205 17.08 4.28 -1.57
CA ALA A 205 17.01 5.35 -2.57
C ALA A 205 18.29 5.45 -3.41
N MET A 206 19.46 5.38 -2.78
CA MET A 206 20.76 5.37 -3.47
C MET A 206 20.93 4.15 -4.37
N ALA A 207 20.51 2.97 -3.92
CA ALA A 207 20.57 1.75 -4.74
C ALA A 207 19.68 1.82 -5.99
N LEU A 208 18.63 2.65 -5.97
CA LEU A 208 17.70 2.86 -7.07
C LEU A 208 18.04 4.10 -7.93
N ALA A 209 19.03 4.90 -7.55
CA ALA A 209 19.29 6.22 -8.09
C ALA A 209 19.58 6.23 -9.60
N GLU A 210 20.26 5.22 -10.13
CA GLU A 210 20.68 5.14 -11.54
C GLU A 210 20.23 3.85 -12.24
N GLU A 211 19.32 3.12 -11.60
CA GLU A 211 18.90 1.79 -12.03
C GLU A 211 17.40 1.79 -12.36
N THR A 212 16.92 0.76 -13.06
CA THR A 212 15.49 0.51 -13.28
C THR A 212 14.97 -0.42 -12.17
N PRO A 213 14.17 0.06 -11.21
CA PRO A 213 13.66 -0.78 -10.14
C PRO A 213 12.67 -1.82 -10.68
N VAL A 214 12.90 -3.08 -10.34
CA VAL A 214 11.97 -4.18 -10.60
C VAL A 214 11.57 -4.78 -9.26
N VAL A 215 10.36 -4.48 -8.81
CA VAL A 215 9.88 -4.77 -7.47
C VAL A 215 9.02 -6.03 -7.49
N TRP A 216 9.33 -6.97 -6.60
CA TRP A 216 8.60 -8.23 -6.43
C TRP A 216 8.20 -8.40 -4.96
N GLY A 217 7.02 -8.99 -4.74
CA GLY A 217 6.57 -9.45 -3.44
C GLY A 217 5.82 -10.76 -3.62
N GLY A 218 6.10 -11.75 -2.76
CA GLY A 218 5.63 -13.13 -2.97
C GLY A 218 4.17 -13.38 -2.61
N THR A 219 3.66 -12.72 -1.58
CA THR A 219 2.26 -12.85 -1.16
C THR A 219 1.37 -11.82 -1.85
N VAL A 220 0.04 -11.97 -1.74
CA VAL A 220 -0.93 -11.03 -2.32
C VAL A 220 -0.72 -9.60 -1.80
N LEU A 221 -0.43 -9.46 -0.50
CA LEU A 221 -0.19 -8.17 0.13
C LEU A 221 1.20 -7.62 -0.20
N ALA A 222 2.26 -8.44 -0.19
CA ALA A 222 3.59 -8.00 -0.61
C ALA A 222 3.60 -7.58 -2.09
N ALA A 223 2.92 -8.30 -2.98
CA ALA A 223 2.76 -7.94 -4.40
C ALA A 223 1.96 -6.62 -4.56
N ARG A 224 0.95 -6.40 -3.72
CA ARG A 224 0.24 -5.11 -3.66
C ARG A 224 1.17 -3.98 -3.22
N ALA A 225 1.97 -4.19 -2.17
CA ALA A 225 2.96 -3.23 -1.71
C ALA A 225 3.96 -2.92 -2.84
N ALA A 226 4.45 -3.95 -3.56
CA ALA A 226 5.37 -3.80 -4.68
C ALA A 226 4.81 -2.87 -5.76
N ARG A 227 3.54 -3.05 -6.13
CA ARG A 227 2.86 -2.17 -7.09
C ARG A 227 2.76 -0.72 -6.60
N ARG A 228 2.41 -0.50 -5.33
CA ARG A 228 2.33 0.84 -4.73
C ARG A 228 3.70 1.51 -4.60
N VAL A 229 4.73 0.75 -4.24
CA VAL A 229 6.11 1.24 -4.17
C VAL A 229 6.62 1.62 -5.56
N ALA A 230 6.41 0.78 -6.58
CA ALA A 230 6.77 1.13 -7.95
C ALA A 230 6.01 2.37 -8.47
N GLU A 231 4.73 2.52 -8.15
CA GLU A 231 3.98 3.76 -8.41
C GLU A 231 4.58 4.97 -7.70
N GLY A 232 4.99 4.81 -6.44
CA GLY A 232 5.70 5.83 -5.66
C GLY A 232 7.00 6.27 -6.32
N LEU A 233 7.85 5.30 -6.69
CA LEU A 233 9.12 5.54 -7.37
C LEU A 233 8.91 6.32 -8.67
N ARG A 234 7.97 5.89 -9.52
CA ARG A 234 7.63 6.60 -10.78
C ARG A 234 7.17 8.03 -10.52
N ARG A 235 6.32 8.24 -9.51
CA ARG A 235 5.78 9.56 -9.17
C ARG A 235 6.86 10.51 -8.64
N SER A 236 7.78 10.01 -7.82
CA SER A 236 8.84 10.82 -7.23
C SER A 236 10.00 11.10 -8.17
N SER A 237 10.32 10.17 -9.07
CA SER A 237 11.51 10.28 -9.94
C SER A 237 11.20 10.61 -11.40
N GLY A 238 9.97 10.40 -11.86
CA GLY A 238 9.63 10.44 -13.28
C GLY A 238 10.22 9.29 -14.11
N ARG A 239 10.94 8.35 -13.48
CA ARG A 239 11.66 7.25 -14.14
C ARG A 239 10.85 5.95 -14.08
N THR A 240 11.20 5.01 -14.95
CA THR A 240 10.55 3.70 -15.02
C THR A 240 10.82 2.89 -13.76
N ALA A 241 9.77 2.29 -13.21
CA ALA A 241 9.86 1.21 -12.21
C ALA A 241 8.79 0.17 -12.55
N LEU A 242 9.13 -1.11 -12.47
CA LEU A 242 8.24 -2.23 -12.74
C LEU A 242 7.86 -2.92 -11.42
N ALA A 243 6.62 -3.37 -11.32
CA ALA A 243 6.21 -4.32 -10.29
C ALA A 243 5.36 -5.41 -10.95
N GLY A 244 5.63 -6.67 -10.60
CA GLY A 244 4.95 -7.80 -11.22
C GLY A 244 5.18 -9.09 -10.46
N ASP A 245 4.45 -10.11 -10.88
CA ASP A 245 4.65 -11.47 -10.37
C ASP A 245 5.92 -12.07 -10.98
N VAL A 246 6.37 -13.22 -10.47
CA VAL A 246 7.66 -13.84 -10.87
C VAL A 246 7.82 -13.96 -12.39
N GLU A 247 6.79 -14.41 -13.11
CA GLU A 247 6.83 -14.63 -14.56
C GLU A 247 6.90 -13.31 -15.37
N GLN A 248 6.58 -12.18 -14.75
CA GLN A 248 6.68 -10.85 -15.36
C GLN A 248 8.03 -10.19 -15.08
N VAL A 249 8.59 -10.45 -13.90
CA VAL A 249 9.87 -9.89 -13.43
C VAL A 249 11.06 -10.68 -13.99
N LEU A 250 10.97 -12.01 -14.02
CA LEU A 250 12.07 -12.89 -14.40
C LEU A 250 12.63 -12.61 -15.80
N PRO A 251 11.82 -12.40 -16.86
CA PRO A 251 12.35 -12.08 -18.19
C PRO A 251 13.16 -10.78 -18.24
N VAL A 252 12.83 -9.80 -17.39
CA VAL A 252 13.57 -8.53 -17.31
C VAL A 252 14.96 -8.76 -16.71
N ILE A 253 15.05 -9.59 -15.67
CA ILE A 253 16.31 -9.98 -15.04
C ILE A 253 17.14 -10.82 -16.01
N GLU A 254 16.56 -11.86 -16.60
CA GLU A 254 17.25 -12.79 -17.51
C GLU A 254 17.80 -12.12 -18.77
N ARG A 255 17.20 -11.00 -19.21
CA ARG A 255 17.65 -10.22 -20.37
C ARG A 255 18.61 -9.09 -20.00
N ALA A 256 18.89 -8.86 -18.72
CA ALA A 256 19.88 -7.88 -18.30
C ALA A 256 21.26 -8.20 -18.87
N ARG A 257 21.97 -7.18 -19.39
CA ARG A 257 23.38 -7.33 -19.77
C ARG A 257 24.17 -7.79 -18.54
N PRO A 258 24.93 -8.91 -18.61
CA PRO A 258 25.77 -9.37 -17.51
C PRO A 258 26.71 -8.26 -17.04
N ARG A 259 26.96 -8.17 -15.73
CA ARG A 259 27.90 -7.18 -15.19
C ARG A 259 29.33 -7.63 -15.51
N ASP A 260 30.06 -6.85 -16.30
CA ASP A 260 31.51 -7.01 -16.45
C ASP A 260 32.23 -6.09 -15.47
N VAL A 261 33.18 -6.64 -14.71
CA VAL A 261 34.00 -5.88 -13.76
C VAL A 261 34.97 -4.95 -14.50
N PHE A 262 35.23 -5.23 -15.77
CA PHE A 262 36.10 -4.43 -16.64
C PHE A 262 35.33 -3.45 -17.54
N ASP A 263 33.99 -3.39 -17.46
CA ASP A 263 33.21 -2.37 -18.16
C ASP A 263 33.59 -0.98 -17.61
N ASP A 264 34.31 -0.18 -18.40
CA ASP A 264 34.68 1.18 -18.03
C ASP A 264 33.40 2.05 -17.91
N PRO A 265 33.13 2.64 -16.72
CA PRO A 265 31.97 3.49 -16.50
C PRO A 265 31.86 4.69 -17.45
N PHE A 266 32.98 5.12 -18.04
CA PHE A 266 33.10 6.35 -18.82
C PHE A 266 33.43 6.11 -20.32
N ALA A 267 33.66 4.86 -20.74
CA ALA A 267 34.05 4.55 -22.13
C ALA A 267 32.85 4.48 -23.10
N ASP A 268 31.67 4.10 -22.62
CA ASP A 268 30.45 4.02 -23.42
C ASP A 268 29.65 5.32 -23.25
N GLY A 269 29.77 6.25 -24.20
CA GLY A 269 29.14 7.57 -24.16
C GLY A 269 27.61 7.56 -24.03
N ASP A 270 27.10 8.46 -23.18
CA ASP A 270 25.74 9.04 -23.02
C ASP A 270 24.44 8.21 -23.14
N GLU A 271 24.45 6.95 -23.58
CA GLU A 271 23.24 6.12 -23.74
C GLU A 271 23.33 4.80 -22.96
N ARG A 272 23.81 4.85 -21.72
CA ARG A 272 23.68 3.69 -20.82
C ARG A 272 22.21 3.51 -20.44
N THR A 273 21.61 2.46 -20.99
CA THR A 273 20.29 2.00 -20.53
C THR A 273 20.42 1.57 -19.06
N PRO A 274 19.62 2.14 -18.12
CA PRO A 274 19.70 1.78 -16.70
C PRO A 274 19.51 0.28 -16.50
N ARG A 275 20.36 -0.37 -15.70
CA ARG A 275 20.26 -1.83 -15.49
C ARG A 275 19.10 -2.11 -14.53
N PRO A 276 18.48 -3.29 -14.60
CA PRO A 276 17.49 -3.63 -13.60
C PRO A 276 18.15 -3.81 -12.23
N VAL A 277 17.47 -3.36 -11.19
CA VAL A 277 17.74 -3.70 -9.79
C VAL A 277 16.51 -4.42 -9.24
N LEU A 278 16.69 -5.63 -8.71
CA LEU A 278 15.61 -6.41 -8.12
C LEU A 278 15.38 -5.91 -6.68
N VAL A 279 14.17 -5.44 -6.40
CA VAL A 279 13.73 -5.11 -5.03
C VAL A 279 12.78 -6.20 -4.55
N VAL A 280 13.17 -6.94 -3.53
CA VAL A 280 12.36 -7.96 -2.88
C VAL A 280 11.66 -7.36 -1.68
N LEU A 281 10.33 -7.31 -1.70
CA LEU A 281 9.51 -7.00 -0.53
C LEU A 281 9.15 -8.32 0.18
N ASP A 282 9.86 -8.59 1.26
CA ASP A 282 9.80 -9.82 2.02
C ASP A 282 8.92 -9.63 3.26
N ASP A 283 7.74 -10.25 3.27
CA ASP A 283 6.87 -10.28 4.44
C ASP A 283 7.12 -11.51 5.34
N GLY A 284 8.19 -12.26 5.13
CA GLY A 284 8.52 -13.43 5.95
C GLY A 284 7.58 -14.62 5.74
N SER A 285 6.86 -14.68 4.62
CA SER A 285 6.06 -15.86 4.27
C SER A 285 6.95 -17.08 3.98
N GLU A 286 6.70 -18.17 4.72
CA GLU A 286 7.37 -19.46 4.55
C GLU A 286 6.64 -20.42 3.58
N GLU A 287 5.62 -19.92 2.86
CA GLU A 287 4.91 -20.73 1.89
C GLU A 287 5.87 -21.30 0.82
N PRO A 288 5.80 -22.62 0.51
CA PRO A 288 6.73 -23.25 -0.43
C PRO A 288 6.82 -22.54 -1.78
N ILE A 289 5.68 -22.09 -2.32
CA ILE A 289 5.63 -21.39 -3.59
C ILE A 289 6.34 -20.04 -3.55
N VAL A 290 6.18 -19.27 -2.47
CA VAL A 290 6.85 -17.97 -2.28
C VAL A 290 8.36 -18.15 -2.22
N ARG A 291 8.83 -19.16 -1.46
CA ARG A 291 10.25 -19.48 -1.35
C ARG A 291 10.86 -19.92 -2.68
N GLU A 292 10.17 -20.81 -3.40
CA GLU A 292 10.61 -21.26 -4.73
C GLU A 292 10.74 -20.08 -5.71
N GLN A 293 9.72 -19.22 -5.78
CA GLN A 293 9.73 -18.04 -6.64
C GLN A 293 10.86 -17.07 -6.28
N ARG A 294 11.07 -16.81 -4.99
CA ARG A 294 12.21 -16.00 -4.50
C ARG A 294 13.53 -16.61 -4.93
N SER A 295 13.73 -17.91 -4.70
CA SER A 295 14.96 -18.60 -5.09
C SER A 295 15.23 -18.53 -6.59
N ARG A 296 14.21 -18.67 -7.44
CA ARG A 296 14.33 -18.50 -8.89
C ARG A 296 14.80 -17.09 -9.26
N LEU A 297 14.19 -16.05 -8.69
CA LEU A 297 14.56 -14.65 -8.94
C LEU A 297 16.00 -14.34 -8.48
N LEU A 298 16.37 -14.79 -7.28
CA LEU A 298 17.71 -14.57 -6.73
C LEU A 298 18.79 -15.31 -7.55
N ALA A 299 18.50 -16.53 -8.01
CA ALA A 299 19.42 -17.27 -8.88
C ALA A 299 19.64 -16.56 -10.22
N ALA A 300 18.56 -16.11 -10.88
CA ALA A 300 18.66 -15.36 -12.13
C ALA A 300 19.39 -14.02 -11.94
N ALA A 301 19.14 -13.32 -10.83
CA ALA A 301 19.82 -12.07 -10.52
C ALA A 301 21.33 -12.29 -10.30
N ALA A 302 21.69 -13.36 -9.58
CA ALA A 302 23.08 -13.73 -9.37
C ALA A 302 23.80 -14.10 -10.68
N GLU A 303 23.16 -14.89 -11.55
CA GLU A 303 23.70 -15.26 -12.87
C GLU A 303 23.99 -14.05 -13.76
N ARG A 304 23.14 -13.01 -13.68
CA ARG A 304 23.25 -11.79 -14.50
C ARG A 304 24.03 -10.66 -13.81
N GLY A 305 24.43 -10.82 -12.56
CA GLY A 305 25.02 -9.74 -11.77
C GLY A 305 24.06 -8.53 -11.64
N VAL A 306 22.76 -8.81 -11.49
CA VAL A 306 21.72 -7.84 -11.16
C VAL A 306 21.74 -7.62 -9.66
N ARG A 307 21.77 -6.36 -9.24
CA ARG A 307 21.74 -5.97 -7.83
C ARG A 307 20.41 -6.39 -7.22
N VAL A 308 20.45 -6.89 -5.98
CA VAL A 308 19.27 -7.26 -5.20
C VAL A 308 19.24 -6.44 -3.93
N GLU A 309 18.13 -5.75 -3.69
CA GLU A 309 17.82 -5.08 -2.43
C GLU A 309 16.62 -5.77 -1.79
N THR A 310 16.70 -6.08 -0.49
CA THR A 310 15.60 -6.72 0.23
C THR A 310 15.07 -5.78 1.30
N VAL A 311 13.76 -5.54 1.29
CA VAL A 311 13.02 -4.84 2.35
C VAL A 311 12.22 -5.89 3.09
N THR A 312 12.56 -6.12 4.35
CA THR A 312 11.92 -7.13 5.19
C THR A 312 10.92 -6.48 6.14
N ALA A 313 9.76 -7.10 6.29
CA ALA A 313 8.79 -6.79 7.33
C ALA A 313 8.79 -7.90 8.38
N GLU A 314 8.80 -7.51 9.65
CA GLU A 314 8.91 -8.41 10.81
C GLU A 314 7.67 -8.36 11.71
N SER A 315 6.69 -7.53 11.36
CA SER A 315 5.44 -7.38 12.08
C SER A 315 4.61 -8.66 12.19
N GLY A 316 3.79 -8.73 13.25
CA GLY A 316 2.99 -9.92 13.56
C GLY A 316 1.83 -10.19 12.60
N SER A 317 1.03 -9.18 12.23
CA SER A 317 -0.14 -9.36 11.36
C SER A 317 0.18 -9.12 9.88
N GLU A 318 -0.57 -9.75 8.97
CA GLU A 318 -0.40 -9.54 7.52
C GLU A 318 -0.59 -8.08 7.10
N VAL A 319 -1.55 -7.38 7.71
CA VAL A 319 -1.82 -5.96 7.44
C VAL A 319 -0.69 -5.08 7.96
N ALA A 320 -0.12 -5.39 9.14
CA ALA A 320 1.02 -4.66 9.67
C ALA A 320 2.28 -4.85 8.80
N ARG A 321 2.56 -6.08 8.35
CA ARG A 321 3.67 -6.34 7.41
C ARG A 321 3.48 -5.62 6.08
N TYR A 322 2.27 -5.61 5.53
CA TYR A 322 1.93 -4.81 4.35
C TYR A 322 2.21 -3.31 4.58
N ALA A 323 1.78 -2.79 5.72
CA ALA A 323 1.98 -1.39 6.10
C ALA A 323 3.47 -1.04 6.19
N GLU A 324 4.30 -1.91 6.79
CA GLU A 324 5.75 -1.74 6.89
C GLU A 324 6.41 -1.68 5.51
N LEU A 325 6.16 -2.67 4.66
CA LEU A 325 6.74 -2.76 3.31
C LEU A 325 6.36 -1.53 2.46
N MET A 326 5.09 -1.13 2.53
CA MET A 326 4.57 0.00 1.77
C MET A 326 5.16 1.32 2.26
N LEU A 327 5.21 1.55 3.58
CA LEU A 327 5.78 2.78 4.15
C LEU A 327 7.29 2.86 3.89
N SER A 328 8.03 1.77 4.06
CA SER A 328 9.47 1.70 3.82
C SER A 328 9.82 2.08 2.38
N GLY A 329 9.13 1.48 1.40
CA GLY A 329 9.31 1.84 -0.01
C GLY A 329 8.84 3.27 -0.34
N THR A 330 7.84 3.80 0.38
CA THR A 330 7.39 5.19 0.21
C THR A 330 8.40 6.20 0.73
N TYR A 331 9.09 5.91 1.84
CA TYR A 331 10.24 6.70 2.30
C TYR A 331 11.36 6.67 1.28
N ALA A 332 11.76 5.49 0.78
CA ALA A 332 12.80 5.37 -0.23
C ALA A 332 12.46 6.14 -1.50
N ALA A 333 11.21 6.06 -1.99
CA ALA A 333 10.76 6.87 -3.12
C ALA A 333 10.79 8.37 -2.83
N THR A 334 10.51 8.79 -1.60
CA THR A 334 10.57 10.22 -1.21
C THR A 334 12.02 10.71 -1.19
N TYR A 335 12.94 9.93 -0.62
CA TYR A 335 14.38 10.25 -0.62
C TYR A 335 14.96 10.23 -2.02
N LEU A 336 14.57 9.28 -2.87
CA LEU A 336 14.96 9.26 -4.28
C LEU A 336 14.56 10.56 -4.98
N GLY A 337 13.30 10.99 -4.85
CA GLY A 337 12.84 12.25 -5.45
C GLY A 337 13.54 13.48 -4.88
N LEU A 338 13.89 13.48 -3.59
CA LEU A 338 14.58 14.59 -2.92
C LEU A 338 16.01 14.81 -3.43
N ALA A 339 16.71 13.70 -3.70
CA ALA A 339 18.10 13.71 -4.16
C ALA A 339 18.23 13.83 -5.68
N LEU A 340 17.14 13.66 -6.43
CA LEU A 340 17.12 13.94 -7.87
C LEU A 340 17.04 15.44 -8.12
N THR A 341 18.01 15.99 -8.84
CA THR A 341 18.10 17.40 -9.21
C THR A 341 18.05 17.56 -10.72
N GLU A 342 17.51 18.69 -11.18
CA GLU A 342 17.60 19.14 -12.57
C GLU A 342 18.70 20.21 -12.66
N ASP A 343 19.52 20.15 -13.71
CA ASP A 343 20.49 21.22 -14.05
C ASP A 343 19.82 22.57 -14.31
#